data_AF-A0A919SAA7-F1
#
_entry.id   AF-A0A919SAA7-F1
#
_cell.length_a   1.000
_cell.length_b   1.000
_cell.length_c   1.000
_cell.angle_alpha   90.00
_cell.angle_beta   90.00
_cell.angle_gamma   90.00
#
_symmetry.space_group_name_H-M   'P 1'
#
loop_
_entity.id
_entity.type
_entity.pdbx_description
1 polymer ?
#
loop_
_entity_poly.entity_id
_entity_poly.type
_entity_poly.pdbx_seq_one_letter_code
_entity_poly.pdbx_strand_id
1 'polypeptide(L)'
;MAEPLIIIDMLLALAALIAVSFAGRNAGRLHRDPASARRLRRALIVTAGLLTLRLAGAVLLATGGPELLGLELTLGLPLAVATTGWALLDRRRSVPATHAAVAGGLVAFWLRLVPPGPQDTMTTVAVAVLLVAAAIAGSVLLTRWRSGGSRRARAPWFGAGALAALAVLGLVGWLGAGGRPASASSGTDHAAHTGGPVDLGGGPAGGHHAGHRAVQDLTGPRDRKPDVSVTLTAAHATVRLSSGRTVDGLTFNGRAPGPEIRVRQGQLLEVVLVNRDVTEGVTVHWHGVDVPNAEDGVAGLTQEAVPPGASHRYRFVPDRAGTFWYHTHHAADQTVRRGLFGALIVAPPAEGFERTFFTHLWPGDDQPTPAFGTADAVQQHRLAAGERAYLRFVNSSPEPQRLTTHGTALTVAAIDGNAVDGATELAAGTDVLLPAGGRADLTFSMPDAAVTIRIDAGENPNDAALVLSPAGSAQPAAPGRGTPVDPLTYGARPASPPPIATGGYDREFTVALQDGFAWHDGGLTYGTLMNGRMAPSVPTLMVTEGDRVRVRIVNRGIMDHPMHLHGHRVLVLSRNGTPSTGGPWWTDTLNVGPGQSFEVVFTADNPGIWMDHCHNLEHAAAGMVMHLAYTGVHA
;
A
#
# COMPACT_ATOMS: atom_id res chain seq x y z
N MET A 1 -2.62 -3.69 -17.59
CA MET A 1 -3.88 -3.33 -18.29
C MET A 1 -4.92 -2.67 -17.38
N ALA A 2 -4.93 -2.92 -16.07
CA ALA A 2 -5.94 -2.34 -15.19
C ALA A 2 -5.78 -0.82 -14.94
N GLU A 3 -4.57 -0.33 -14.74
CA GLU A 3 -4.28 1.10 -14.54
C GLU A 3 -4.96 2.02 -15.60
N PRO A 4 -4.77 1.84 -16.92
CA PRO A 4 -5.45 2.69 -17.90
C PRO A 4 -6.97 2.55 -17.85
N LEU A 5 -7.51 1.37 -17.50
CA LEU A 5 -8.97 1.18 -17.34
C LEU A 5 -9.51 1.97 -16.15
N ILE A 6 -8.77 2.02 -15.03
CA ILE A 6 -9.14 2.76 -13.81
C ILE A 6 -9.14 4.28 -14.10
N ILE A 7 -8.15 4.77 -14.84
CA ILE A 7 -8.06 6.17 -15.28
C ILE A 7 -9.21 6.50 -16.24
N ILE A 8 -9.45 5.66 -17.24
CA ILE A 8 -10.53 5.84 -18.21
C ILE A 8 -11.89 5.87 -17.50
N ASP A 9 -12.15 4.97 -16.55
CA ASP A 9 -13.40 4.99 -15.79
C ASP A 9 -13.61 6.31 -15.04
N MET A 10 -12.56 6.86 -14.42
CA MET A 10 -12.62 8.15 -13.73
C MET A 10 -13.00 9.29 -14.69
N LEU A 11 -12.36 9.36 -15.86
CA LEU A 11 -12.65 10.37 -16.88
C LEU A 11 -14.08 10.22 -17.43
N LEU A 12 -14.53 8.99 -17.68
CA LEU A 12 -15.88 8.70 -18.13
C LEU A 12 -16.93 9.04 -17.05
N ALA A 13 -16.63 8.81 -15.77
CA ALA A 13 -17.50 9.18 -14.66
C ALA A 13 -17.72 10.70 -14.60
N LEU A 14 -16.63 11.48 -14.72
CA LEU A 14 -16.69 12.93 -14.78
C LEU A 14 -17.48 13.43 -16.00
N ALA A 15 -17.20 12.88 -17.18
CA ALA A 15 -17.91 13.25 -18.41
C ALA A 15 -19.41 12.94 -18.32
N ALA A 16 -19.78 11.79 -17.75
CA ALA A 16 -21.17 11.41 -17.55
C ALA A 16 -21.88 12.38 -16.58
N LEU A 17 -21.18 12.78 -15.51
CA LEU A 17 -21.70 13.77 -14.56
C LEU A 17 -21.95 15.13 -15.23
N ILE A 18 -21.02 15.61 -16.07
CA ILE A 18 -21.16 16.88 -16.80
C ILE A 18 -22.36 16.80 -17.75
N ALA A 19 -22.50 15.71 -18.51
CA ALA A 19 -23.58 15.50 -19.46
C ALA A 19 -24.96 15.45 -18.76
N VAL A 20 -25.09 14.72 -17.65
CA VAL A 20 -26.36 14.63 -16.92
C VAL A 20 -26.71 15.95 -16.21
N SER A 21 -25.72 16.68 -15.71
CA SER A 21 -25.91 18.02 -15.14
C SER A 21 -26.40 19.03 -16.18
N PHE A 22 -25.92 18.92 -17.42
CA PHE A 22 -26.45 19.70 -18.55
C PHE A 22 -27.90 19.31 -18.88
N ALA A 23 -28.26 18.03 -18.79
CA ALA A 23 -29.64 17.55 -18.93
C ALA A 23 -30.56 18.21 -17.88
N GLY A 24 -30.16 18.20 -16.61
CA GLY A 24 -30.91 18.84 -15.50
C GLY A 24 -31.21 20.32 -15.74
N ARG A 25 -30.21 21.10 -16.18
CA ARG A 25 -30.38 22.54 -16.50
C ARG A 25 -31.43 22.80 -17.59
N ASN A 26 -31.54 21.91 -18.58
CA ASN A 26 -32.50 22.03 -19.67
C ASN A 26 -33.91 21.54 -19.28
N ALA A 27 -34.03 20.63 -18.30
CA ALA A 27 -35.33 20.14 -17.83
C ALA A 27 -36.21 21.26 -17.25
N GLY A 28 -35.62 22.23 -16.54
CA GLY A 28 -36.34 23.40 -16.03
C GLY A 28 -36.96 24.31 -17.10
N ARG A 29 -36.59 24.12 -18.38
CA ARG A 29 -37.06 24.91 -19.53
C ARG A 29 -37.96 24.12 -20.49
N LEU A 30 -38.32 22.87 -20.15
CA LEU A 30 -39.10 21.97 -20.99
C LEU A 30 -40.44 22.57 -21.47
N HIS A 31 -41.11 23.35 -20.62
CA HIS A 31 -42.39 24.00 -20.96
C HIS A 31 -42.25 25.31 -21.76
N ARG A 32 -41.02 25.79 -22.02
CA ARG A 32 -40.77 27.10 -22.63
C ARG A 32 -40.31 27.04 -24.09
N ASP A 33 -39.71 25.92 -24.54
CA ASP A 33 -39.10 25.83 -25.88
C ASP A 33 -38.89 24.37 -26.36
N PRO A 34 -39.43 23.95 -27.53
CA PRO A 34 -39.20 22.62 -28.12
C PRO A 34 -37.72 22.26 -28.33
N ALA A 35 -36.84 23.23 -28.59
CA ALA A 35 -35.42 22.99 -28.75
C ALA A 35 -34.76 22.56 -27.43
N SER A 36 -35.28 23.00 -26.28
CA SER A 36 -34.83 22.54 -24.96
C SER A 36 -35.12 21.05 -24.73
N ALA A 37 -36.26 20.55 -25.23
CA ALA A 37 -36.61 19.14 -25.15
C ALA A 37 -35.71 18.26 -26.04
N ARG A 38 -35.28 18.77 -27.21
CA ARG A 38 -34.28 18.09 -28.07
C ARG A 38 -32.89 18.08 -27.42
N ARG A 39 -32.46 19.19 -26.82
CA ARG A 39 -31.19 19.30 -26.09
C ARG A 39 -31.15 18.33 -24.89
N LEU A 40 -32.22 18.25 -24.11
CA LEU A 40 -32.35 17.30 -23.01
C LEU A 40 -32.16 15.86 -23.48
N ARG A 41 -32.90 15.45 -24.53
CA ARG A 41 -32.82 14.08 -25.06
C ARG A 41 -31.41 13.74 -25.56
N ARG A 42 -30.74 14.66 -26.26
CA ARG A 42 -29.35 14.47 -26.71
C ARG A 42 -28.40 14.28 -25.51
N ALA A 43 -28.52 15.11 -24.48
CA ALA A 43 -27.69 15.01 -23.29
C ALA A 43 -27.85 13.68 -22.55
N LEU A 44 -29.09 13.18 -22.42
CA LEU A 44 -29.36 11.87 -21.81
C LEU A 44 -28.83 10.71 -22.67
N ILE A 45 -28.90 10.80 -24.01
CA ILE A 45 -28.32 9.80 -24.91
C ILE A 45 -26.78 9.77 -24.77
N VAL A 46 -26.14 10.94 -24.73
CA VAL A 46 -24.69 11.04 -24.49
C VAL A 46 -24.33 10.43 -23.13
N THR A 47 -25.09 10.77 -22.08
CA THR A 47 -24.89 10.21 -20.73
C THR A 47 -24.99 8.68 -20.76
N ALA A 48 -26.04 8.13 -21.38
CA ALA A 48 -26.20 6.68 -21.51
C ALA A 48 -25.03 6.04 -22.28
N GLY A 49 -24.54 6.65 -23.36
CA GLY A 49 -23.36 6.19 -24.08
C GLY A 49 -22.11 6.14 -23.20
N LEU A 50 -21.87 7.17 -22.39
CA LEU A 50 -20.75 7.21 -21.44
C LEU A 50 -20.88 6.13 -20.36
N LEU A 51 -22.09 5.93 -19.81
CA LEU A 51 -22.34 4.86 -18.83
C LEU A 51 -22.16 3.45 -19.44
N THR A 52 -22.49 3.25 -20.71
CA THR A 52 -22.21 2.00 -21.42
C THR A 52 -20.71 1.75 -21.55
N LEU A 53 -19.91 2.79 -21.86
CA LEU A 53 -18.46 2.67 -21.88
C LEU A 53 -17.88 2.33 -20.50
N ARG A 54 -18.41 2.96 -19.43
CA ARG A 54 -18.05 2.60 -18.06
C ARG A 54 -18.39 1.14 -17.74
N LEU A 55 -19.56 0.65 -18.16
CA LEU A 55 -19.94 -0.75 -17.97
C LEU A 55 -18.99 -1.70 -18.70
N ALA A 56 -18.57 -1.38 -19.92
CA ALA A 56 -17.57 -2.15 -20.65
C ALA A 56 -16.22 -2.16 -19.90
N GLY A 57 -15.77 -1.02 -19.40
CA GLY A 57 -14.58 -0.92 -18.55
C GLY A 57 -14.68 -1.75 -17.27
N ALA A 58 -15.83 -1.70 -16.59
CA ALA A 58 -16.10 -2.51 -15.40
C ALA A 58 -16.07 -4.02 -15.71
N VAL A 59 -16.67 -4.46 -16.81
CA VAL A 59 -16.61 -5.86 -17.25
C VAL A 59 -15.17 -6.30 -17.51
N LEU A 60 -14.36 -5.44 -18.16
CA LEU A 60 -12.94 -5.71 -18.36
C LEU A 60 -12.16 -5.79 -17.05
N LEU A 61 -12.39 -4.87 -16.11
CA LEU A 61 -11.79 -4.94 -14.76
C LEU A 61 -12.18 -6.22 -14.03
N ALA A 62 -13.45 -6.65 -14.13
CA ALA A 62 -13.94 -7.88 -13.50
C ALA A 62 -13.21 -9.14 -13.99
N THR A 63 -12.63 -9.13 -15.20
CA THR A 63 -11.80 -10.24 -15.69
C THR A 63 -10.51 -10.45 -14.88
N GLY A 64 -10.06 -9.41 -14.17
CA GLY A 64 -8.94 -9.49 -13.22
C GLY A 64 -9.36 -9.92 -11.82
N GLY A 65 -10.66 -10.11 -11.57
CA GLY A 65 -11.24 -10.49 -10.28
C GLY A 65 -12.46 -9.62 -9.93
N PRO A 66 -13.57 -10.19 -9.43
CA PRO A 66 -14.75 -9.41 -9.03
C PRO A 66 -14.45 -8.41 -7.91
N GLU A 67 -13.45 -8.66 -7.07
CA GLU A 67 -12.99 -7.78 -6.00
C GLU A 67 -12.44 -6.44 -6.50
N LEU A 68 -12.03 -6.34 -7.77
CA LEU A 68 -11.64 -5.08 -8.40
C LEU A 68 -12.83 -4.13 -8.61
N LEU A 69 -14.06 -4.66 -8.57
CA LEU A 69 -15.27 -3.85 -8.66
C LEU A 69 -15.60 -3.28 -7.27
N GLY A 70 -15.06 -2.09 -6.98
CA GLY A 70 -15.46 -1.32 -5.81
C GLY A 70 -16.93 -0.87 -5.86
N LEU A 71 -17.41 -0.22 -4.80
CA LEU A 71 -18.78 0.27 -4.71
C LEU A 71 -19.13 1.33 -5.75
N GLU A 72 -18.14 2.07 -6.20
CA GLU A 72 -18.22 3.00 -7.32
C GLU A 72 -18.71 2.33 -8.62
N LEU A 73 -18.40 1.03 -8.82
CA LEU A 73 -18.83 0.24 -9.98
C LEU A 73 -19.99 -0.71 -9.67
N THR A 74 -20.05 -1.31 -8.48
CA THR A 74 -21.10 -2.28 -8.13
C THR A 74 -22.41 -1.64 -7.67
N LEU A 75 -22.37 -0.39 -7.19
CA LEU A 75 -23.56 0.37 -6.79
C LEU A 75 -23.71 1.64 -7.62
N GLY A 76 -22.66 2.46 -7.68
CA GLY A 76 -22.71 3.78 -8.33
C GLY A 76 -23.11 3.70 -9.79
N LEU A 77 -22.44 2.84 -10.56
CA LEU A 77 -22.72 2.67 -11.98
C LEU A 77 -24.15 2.15 -12.27
N PRO A 78 -24.64 1.05 -11.65
CA PRO A 78 -26.03 0.61 -11.81
C PRO A 78 -27.06 1.68 -11.45
N LEU A 79 -26.84 2.45 -10.38
CA LEU A 79 -27.74 3.53 -9.96
C LEU A 79 -27.82 4.64 -11.02
N ALA A 80 -26.68 5.06 -11.57
CA ALA A 80 -26.63 6.04 -12.65
C ALA A 80 -27.31 5.51 -13.94
N VAL A 81 -27.10 4.24 -14.28
CA VAL A 81 -27.72 3.58 -15.43
C VAL A 81 -29.24 3.51 -15.28
N ALA A 82 -29.73 3.03 -14.13
CA ALA A 82 -31.16 2.87 -13.88
C ALA A 82 -31.90 4.21 -13.91
N THR A 83 -31.36 5.22 -13.24
CA THR A 83 -31.98 6.56 -13.18
C THR A 83 -31.93 7.29 -14.53
N THR A 84 -30.84 7.17 -15.28
CA THR A 84 -30.74 7.71 -16.66
C THR A 84 -31.67 6.99 -17.63
N GLY A 85 -31.77 5.66 -17.52
CA GLY A 85 -32.69 4.84 -18.29
C GLY A 85 -34.15 5.24 -18.06
N TRP A 86 -34.54 5.44 -16.79
CA TRP A 86 -35.87 5.94 -16.45
C TRP A 86 -36.15 7.30 -17.11
N ALA A 87 -35.21 8.25 -17.03
CA ALA A 87 -35.35 9.56 -17.66
C ALA A 87 -35.49 9.49 -19.19
N LEU A 88 -34.82 8.54 -19.85
CA LEU A 88 -34.92 8.32 -21.29
C LEU A 88 -36.26 7.69 -21.71
N LEU A 89 -36.77 6.74 -20.91
CA LEU A 89 -38.00 6.02 -21.18
C LEU A 89 -39.26 6.82 -20.81
N ASP A 90 -39.14 7.82 -19.95
CA ASP A 90 -40.25 8.68 -19.57
C ASP A 90 -40.75 9.54 -20.74
N ARG A 91 -41.82 9.07 -21.39
CA ARG A 91 -42.48 9.75 -22.51
C ARG A 91 -43.00 11.14 -22.14
N ARG A 92 -43.34 11.37 -20.87
CA ARG A 92 -43.82 12.67 -20.38
C ARG A 92 -42.68 13.66 -20.16
N ARG A 93 -41.43 13.20 -20.21
CA ARG A 93 -40.20 13.98 -19.93
C ARG A 93 -40.37 14.77 -18.64
N SER A 94 -40.81 14.07 -17.60
CA SER A 94 -41.10 14.66 -16.32
C SER A 94 -39.82 15.18 -15.68
N VAL A 95 -39.97 16.35 -15.05
CA VAL A 95 -38.89 16.99 -14.28
C VAL A 95 -38.34 16.05 -13.18
N PRO A 96 -39.16 15.26 -12.45
CA PRO A 96 -38.66 14.28 -11.49
C PRO A 96 -37.74 13.21 -12.07
N ALA A 97 -38.08 12.61 -13.23
CA ALA A 97 -37.25 11.58 -13.85
C ALA A 97 -35.86 12.13 -14.24
N THR A 98 -35.79 13.38 -14.72
CA THR A 98 -34.49 14.01 -15.02
C THR A 98 -33.69 14.34 -13.75
N HIS A 99 -34.34 14.80 -12.67
CA HIS A 99 -33.65 15.01 -11.39
C HIS A 99 -33.13 13.70 -10.80
N ALA A 100 -33.85 12.59 -10.98
CA ALA A 100 -33.38 11.28 -10.57
C ALA A 100 -32.09 10.89 -11.31
N ALA A 101 -32.03 11.11 -12.63
CA ALA A 101 -30.81 10.87 -13.42
C ALA A 101 -29.63 11.72 -12.93
N VAL A 102 -29.88 13.01 -12.64
CA VAL A 102 -28.84 13.90 -12.07
C VAL A 102 -28.38 13.41 -10.70
N ALA A 103 -29.31 13.04 -9.82
CA ALA A 103 -29.00 12.54 -8.48
C ALA A 103 -28.22 11.22 -8.54
N GLY A 104 -28.64 10.27 -9.37
CA GLY A 104 -27.92 9.01 -9.59
C GLY A 104 -26.52 9.23 -10.14
N GLY A 105 -26.34 10.14 -11.10
CA GLY A 105 -25.03 10.53 -11.62
C GLY A 105 -24.13 11.21 -10.59
N LEU A 106 -24.68 12.10 -9.76
CA LEU A 106 -23.96 12.76 -8.66
C LEU A 106 -23.50 11.75 -7.61
N VAL A 107 -24.37 10.84 -7.19
CA VAL A 107 -24.02 9.78 -6.22
C VAL A 107 -22.96 8.85 -6.80
N ALA A 108 -23.09 8.43 -8.07
CA ALA A 108 -22.10 7.58 -8.72
C ALA A 108 -20.73 8.24 -8.84
N PHE A 109 -20.69 9.54 -9.14
CA PHE A 109 -19.44 10.29 -9.20
C PHE A 109 -18.86 10.54 -7.80
N TRP A 110 -19.69 10.82 -6.81
CA TRP A 110 -19.26 10.98 -5.42
C TRP A 110 -18.63 9.69 -4.88
N LEU A 111 -19.24 8.52 -5.10
CA LEU A 111 -18.65 7.23 -4.72
C LEU A 111 -17.30 6.96 -5.38
N ARG A 112 -17.06 7.50 -6.58
CA ARG A 112 -15.76 7.39 -7.25
C ARG A 112 -14.71 8.31 -6.62
N LEU A 113 -15.11 9.50 -6.17
CA LEU A 113 -14.22 10.46 -5.54
C LEU A 113 -13.93 10.17 -4.07
N VAL A 114 -14.91 9.66 -3.34
CA VAL A 114 -14.84 9.31 -1.92
C VAL A 114 -15.16 7.82 -1.82
N PRO A 115 -14.22 6.94 -2.19
CA PRO A 115 -14.49 5.51 -2.21
C PRO A 115 -14.65 5.00 -0.77
N PRO A 116 -15.77 4.35 -0.44
CA PRO A 116 -16.00 3.81 0.89
C PRO A 116 -15.11 2.60 1.18
N GLY A 117 -14.78 2.39 2.45
CA GLY A 117 -14.14 1.17 2.90
C GLY A 117 -15.07 -0.05 2.80
N PRO A 118 -14.52 -1.28 2.73
CA PRO A 118 -15.32 -2.51 2.74
C PRO A 118 -16.34 -2.57 3.88
N GLN A 119 -15.99 -2.03 5.04
CA GLN A 119 -16.81 -2.03 6.26
C GLN A 119 -18.00 -1.07 6.20
N ASP A 120 -17.93 -0.03 5.35
CA ASP A 120 -18.98 1.00 5.22
C ASP A 120 -19.98 0.68 4.10
N THR A 121 -19.91 -0.52 3.54
CA THR A 121 -20.65 -0.86 2.32
C THR A 121 -22.16 -0.67 2.52
N MET A 122 -22.73 -1.23 3.58
CA MET A 122 -24.18 -1.19 3.82
C MET A 122 -24.67 0.22 4.16
N THR A 123 -23.93 0.96 4.99
CA THR A 123 -24.28 2.34 5.35
C THR A 123 -24.22 3.23 4.12
N THR A 124 -23.19 3.07 3.28
CA THR A 124 -23.03 3.80 2.02
C THR A 124 -24.17 3.52 1.04
N VAL A 125 -24.56 2.24 0.89
CA VAL A 125 -25.71 1.85 0.05
C VAL A 125 -26.99 2.52 0.52
N ALA A 126 -27.29 2.47 1.83
CA ALA A 126 -28.49 3.07 2.40
C ALA A 126 -28.54 4.58 2.15
N VAL A 127 -27.42 5.28 2.37
CA VAL A 127 -27.29 6.72 2.12
C VAL A 127 -27.50 7.05 0.64
N ALA A 128 -26.84 6.32 -0.26
CA ALA A 128 -26.96 6.52 -1.70
C ALA A 128 -28.41 6.43 -2.18
N VAL A 129 -29.15 5.42 -1.71
CA VAL A 129 -30.57 5.23 -2.01
C VAL A 129 -31.42 6.38 -1.45
N LEU A 130 -31.17 6.78 -0.20
CA LEU A 130 -31.90 7.89 0.45
C LEU A 130 -31.68 9.22 -0.26
N LEU A 131 -30.46 9.52 -0.72
CA LEU A 131 -30.16 10.76 -1.45
C LEU A 131 -30.93 10.84 -2.77
N VAL A 132 -30.97 9.74 -3.53
CA VAL A 132 -31.75 9.68 -4.77
C VAL A 132 -33.25 9.81 -4.48
N ALA A 133 -33.76 9.11 -3.48
CA ALA A 133 -35.16 9.19 -3.07
C ALA A 133 -35.57 10.61 -2.63
N ALA A 134 -34.72 11.28 -1.84
CA ALA A 134 -34.93 12.65 -1.38
C ALA A 134 -34.93 13.64 -2.56
N ALA A 135 -34.03 13.48 -3.54
CA ALA A 135 -34.00 14.31 -4.74
C ALA A 135 -35.28 14.16 -5.57
N ILE A 136 -35.78 12.93 -5.74
CA ILE A 136 -37.04 12.65 -6.44
C ILE A 136 -38.22 13.30 -5.70
N ALA A 137 -38.33 13.06 -4.39
CA ALA A 137 -39.40 13.60 -3.56
C ALA A 137 -39.40 15.14 -3.63
N GLY A 138 -38.25 15.79 -3.37
CA GLY A 138 -38.09 17.23 -3.44
C GLY A 138 -38.49 17.81 -4.80
N SER A 139 -38.11 17.15 -5.91
CA SER A 139 -38.53 17.56 -7.25
C SER A 139 -40.05 17.47 -7.43
N VAL A 140 -40.70 16.40 -6.95
CA VAL A 140 -42.18 16.27 -7.01
C VAL A 140 -42.84 17.39 -6.21
N LEU A 141 -42.34 17.70 -5.01
CA LEU A 141 -42.89 18.78 -4.18
C LEU A 141 -42.73 20.15 -4.85
N LEU A 142 -41.56 20.44 -5.41
CA LEU A 142 -41.28 21.70 -6.12
C LEU A 142 -42.14 21.86 -7.37
N THR A 143 -42.33 20.79 -8.15
CA THR A 143 -43.20 20.84 -9.33
C THR A 143 -44.65 21.10 -8.95
N ARG A 144 -45.16 20.44 -7.89
CA ARG A 144 -46.50 20.70 -7.34
C ARG A 144 -46.65 22.12 -6.78
N TRP A 145 -45.62 22.64 -6.12
CA TRP A 145 -45.60 24.01 -5.61
C TRP A 145 -45.69 25.05 -6.75
N ARG A 146 -44.98 24.81 -7.86
CA ARG A 146 -44.98 25.68 -9.04
C ARG A 146 -46.28 25.60 -9.86
N SER A 147 -47.00 24.48 -9.84
CA SER A 147 -48.21 24.26 -10.66
C SER A 147 -49.49 24.97 -10.15
N GLY A 148 -49.42 25.80 -9.11
CA GLY A 148 -50.48 26.77 -8.76
C GLY A 148 -51.34 26.39 -7.55
N GLY A 149 -51.49 27.33 -6.61
CA GLY A 149 -52.26 27.20 -5.37
C GLY A 149 -52.04 28.43 -4.46
N SER A 150 -53.00 28.73 -3.57
CA SER A 150 -52.94 29.89 -2.66
C SER A 150 -51.73 29.82 -1.70
N ARG A 151 -51.28 30.95 -1.12
CA ARG A 151 -50.15 30.97 -0.15
C ARG A 151 -50.34 29.99 1.01
N ARG A 152 -51.58 29.75 1.48
CA ARG A 152 -51.91 28.75 2.52
C ARG A 152 -51.73 27.31 2.04
N ALA A 153 -52.07 27.01 0.77
CA ALA A 153 -51.84 25.69 0.17
C ALA A 153 -50.34 25.39 -0.06
N ARG A 154 -49.47 26.41 0.00
CA ARG A 154 -48.02 26.31 -0.18
C ARG A 154 -47.23 26.14 1.12
N ALA A 155 -47.81 26.49 2.28
CA ALA A 155 -47.15 26.48 3.59
C ALA A 155 -46.59 25.12 4.05
N PRO A 156 -47.32 23.98 3.95
CA PRO A 156 -46.77 22.67 4.36
C PRO A 156 -45.58 22.22 3.49
N TRP A 157 -45.50 22.69 2.24
CA TRP A 157 -44.42 22.35 1.31
C TRP A 157 -43.10 23.10 1.59
N PHE A 158 -43.16 24.29 2.21
CA PHE A 158 -41.97 24.98 2.72
C PHE A 158 -41.32 24.18 3.86
N GLY A 159 -42.12 23.67 4.79
CA GLY A 159 -41.64 22.81 5.88
C GLY A 159 -40.97 21.53 5.34
N ALA A 160 -41.62 20.85 4.40
CA ALA A 160 -41.07 19.63 3.80
C ALA A 160 -39.78 19.85 3.01
N GLY A 161 -39.67 20.93 2.23
CA GLY A 161 -38.46 21.26 1.46
C GLY A 161 -37.28 21.66 2.36
N ALA A 162 -37.54 22.43 3.42
CA ALA A 162 -36.53 22.79 4.41
C ALA A 162 -36.07 21.56 5.22
N LEU A 163 -36.98 20.67 5.60
CA LEU A 163 -36.65 19.41 6.28
C LEU A 163 -35.83 18.47 5.39
N ALA A 164 -36.14 18.37 4.08
CA ALA A 164 -35.33 17.57 3.16
C ALA A 164 -33.92 18.16 2.97
N ALA A 165 -33.78 19.48 2.86
CA ALA A 165 -32.48 20.14 2.78
C ALA A 165 -31.67 19.99 4.08
N LEU A 166 -32.32 20.12 5.25
CA LEU A 166 -31.71 19.91 6.56
C LEU A 166 -31.36 18.43 6.79
N ALA A 167 -32.13 17.48 6.27
CA ALA A 167 -31.82 16.06 6.33
C ALA A 167 -30.61 15.72 5.45
N VAL A 168 -30.50 16.30 4.26
CA VAL A 168 -29.31 16.15 3.39
C VAL A 168 -28.09 16.82 4.02
N LEU A 169 -28.21 18.05 4.54
CA LEU A 169 -27.12 18.74 5.23
C LEU A 169 -26.72 18.04 6.54
N GLY A 170 -27.69 17.52 7.28
CA GLY A 170 -27.47 16.75 8.50
C GLY A 170 -26.84 15.39 8.23
N LEU A 171 -27.18 14.74 7.11
CA LEU A 171 -26.58 13.47 6.68
C LEU A 171 -25.17 13.66 6.13
N VAL A 172 -24.93 14.71 5.33
CA VAL A 172 -23.57 15.13 4.90
C VAL A 172 -22.72 15.51 6.11
N GLY A 173 -23.30 16.23 7.07
CA GLY A 173 -22.66 16.54 8.34
C GLY A 173 -22.40 15.31 9.21
N TRP A 174 -23.29 14.32 9.21
CA TRP A 174 -23.13 13.05 9.94
C TRP A 174 -22.08 12.14 9.29
N LEU A 175 -22.01 12.09 7.96
CA LEU A 175 -20.95 11.38 7.23
C LEU A 175 -19.59 12.04 7.42
N GLY A 176 -19.54 13.37 7.47
CA GLY A 176 -18.33 14.11 7.88
C GLY A 176 -17.98 13.91 9.36
N ALA A 177 -18.98 13.77 10.24
CA ALA A 177 -18.78 13.57 11.68
C ALA A 177 -18.54 12.12 12.10
N GLY A 178 -18.88 11.13 11.26
CA GLY A 178 -18.46 9.74 11.41
C GLY A 178 -16.95 9.55 11.20
N GLY A 179 -16.28 10.60 10.70
CA GLY A 179 -14.83 10.78 10.71
C GLY A 179 -14.36 11.77 11.79
N ARG A 180 -15.04 11.89 12.94
CA ARG A 180 -14.47 12.60 14.09
C ARG A 180 -13.36 11.72 14.71
N PRO A 181 -12.07 12.08 14.58
CA PRO A 181 -11.11 11.64 15.57
C PRO A 181 -11.52 12.24 16.92
N ALA A 182 -11.28 11.49 17.99
CA ALA A 182 -10.98 12.10 19.27
C ALA A 182 -9.87 13.14 19.02
N SER A 183 -10.20 14.42 19.15
CA SER A 183 -9.29 15.58 19.19
C SER A 183 -7.88 15.35 18.62
N ALA A 184 -7.70 15.59 17.32
CA ALA A 184 -6.38 15.82 16.74
C ALA A 184 -5.89 17.21 17.21
N SER A 185 -4.98 17.22 18.18
CA SER A 185 -4.09 18.35 18.39
C SER A 185 -3.07 18.36 17.26
N SER A 186 -3.05 19.48 16.53
CA SER A 186 -2.06 19.82 15.52
C SER A 186 -0.62 19.67 16.05
N GLY A 187 0.20 18.91 15.34
CA GLY A 187 1.66 18.93 15.47
C GLY A 187 2.22 18.03 16.56
N THR A 188 2.28 16.72 16.30
CA THR A 188 3.23 15.70 16.80
C THR A 188 2.64 14.32 16.47
N ASP A 189 3.40 13.45 15.81
CA ASP A 189 3.06 12.07 15.42
C ASP A 189 2.88 11.10 16.61
N HIS A 190 2.27 11.53 17.72
CA HIS A 190 2.54 10.94 19.04
C HIS A 190 1.30 10.56 19.88
N ALA A 191 0.11 10.37 19.31
CA ALA A 191 -1.06 9.99 20.13
C ALA A 191 -2.17 9.15 19.48
N ALA A 192 -2.01 8.63 18.25
CA ALA A 192 -3.15 8.11 17.47
C ALA A 192 -3.08 6.65 17.03
N HIS A 193 -2.22 5.81 17.62
CA HIS A 193 -1.94 4.48 17.04
C HIS A 193 -2.99 3.39 17.32
N THR A 194 -3.97 3.61 18.22
CA THR A 194 -5.00 2.59 18.55
C THR A 194 -6.43 3.14 18.71
N GLY A 195 -6.64 4.43 18.44
CA GLY A 195 -7.93 5.11 18.64
C GLY A 195 -8.93 5.03 17.47
N GLY A 196 -8.56 4.32 16.39
CA GLY A 196 -9.39 4.16 15.19
C GLY A 196 -10.51 3.11 15.34
N PRO A 197 -11.41 3.00 14.35
CA PRO A 197 -12.36 1.89 14.30
C PRO A 197 -11.62 0.53 14.28
N VAL A 198 -12.29 -0.53 14.73
CA VAL A 198 -11.74 -1.89 14.73
C VAL A 198 -12.46 -2.76 13.72
N ASP A 199 -11.71 -3.64 13.06
CA ASP A 199 -12.21 -4.72 12.22
C ASP A 199 -11.94 -6.05 12.93
N LEU A 200 -12.99 -6.78 13.28
CA LEU A 200 -12.88 -8.09 13.95
C LEU A 200 -12.70 -9.24 12.95
N GLY A 201 -12.77 -8.95 11.65
CA GLY A 201 -12.69 -9.93 10.57
C GLY A 201 -13.97 -10.77 10.44
N GLY A 202 -14.08 -11.46 9.31
CA GLY A 202 -14.97 -12.60 9.14
C GLY A 202 -14.36 -13.88 9.70
N GLY A 203 -15.10 -14.99 9.67
CA GLY A 203 -14.64 -16.31 10.16
C GLY A 203 -15.25 -16.71 11.50
N PRO A 204 -15.18 -18.00 11.88
CA PRO A 204 -15.61 -18.45 13.20
C PRO A 204 -14.77 -17.79 14.29
N ALA A 205 -15.38 -17.42 15.42
CA ALA A 205 -14.61 -16.95 16.57
C ALA A 205 -13.68 -18.08 17.05
N GLY A 206 -12.37 -17.86 16.94
CA GLY A 206 -11.38 -18.75 17.53
C GLY A 206 -11.63 -18.93 19.03
N GLY A 207 -11.48 -20.14 19.54
CA GLY A 207 -11.63 -20.46 20.97
C GLY A 207 -10.44 -20.04 21.83
N HIS A 208 -9.56 -19.18 21.31
CA HIS A 208 -8.33 -18.77 21.96
C HIS A 208 -8.62 -17.73 23.05
N HIS A 209 -8.02 -17.90 24.23
CA HIS A 209 -8.14 -16.96 25.34
C HIS A 209 -6.98 -15.96 25.32
N ALA A 210 -7.31 -14.68 25.38
CA ALA A 210 -6.33 -13.61 25.46
C ALA A 210 -5.95 -13.31 26.92
N GLY A 211 -4.66 -13.40 27.24
CA GLY A 211 -4.10 -12.79 28.45
C GLY A 211 -3.89 -11.29 28.26
N HIS A 212 -4.04 -10.50 29.33
CA HIS A 212 -3.74 -9.07 29.30
C HIS A 212 -2.24 -8.83 29.38
N ARG A 213 -1.65 -8.12 28.40
CA ARG A 213 -0.22 -7.80 28.33
C ARG A 213 -0.02 -6.37 27.84
N ALA A 214 0.89 -5.62 28.44
CA ALA A 214 1.29 -4.32 27.91
C ALA A 214 2.37 -4.51 26.82
N VAL A 215 2.40 -3.64 25.80
CA VAL A 215 3.41 -3.68 24.74
C VAL A 215 4.82 -3.65 25.32
N GLN A 216 5.06 -2.79 26.31
CA GLN A 216 6.34 -2.65 27.02
C GLN A 216 6.85 -3.92 27.72
N ASP A 217 5.99 -4.92 27.97
CA ASP A 217 6.37 -6.20 28.58
C ASP A 217 6.80 -7.23 27.53
N LEU A 218 6.44 -7.02 26.25
CA LEU A 218 6.74 -7.89 25.12
C LEU A 218 8.17 -7.62 24.62
N THR A 219 9.14 -7.93 25.46
CA THR A 219 10.56 -7.62 25.25
C THR A 219 11.40 -8.87 24.96
N GLY A 220 12.57 -8.69 24.35
CA GLY A 220 13.52 -9.80 24.23
C GLY A 220 14.28 -10.07 25.54
N PRO A 221 15.12 -11.13 25.59
CA PRO A 221 15.78 -11.57 26.81
C PRO A 221 16.63 -10.47 27.46
N ARG A 222 16.33 -10.09 28.70
CA ARG A 222 17.05 -9.03 29.46
C ARG A 222 18.21 -9.55 30.31
N ASP A 223 18.13 -10.77 30.83
CA ASP A 223 19.14 -11.33 31.75
C ASP A 223 20.25 -12.13 31.05
N ARG A 224 20.07 -12.46 29.76
CA ARG A 224 21.08 -13.19 28.97
C ARG A 224 22.19 -12.24 28.51
N LYS A 225 23.46 -12.65 28.57
CA LYS A 225 24.55 -11.88 27.97
C LYS A 225 24.39 -11.87 26.43
N PRO A 226 24.49 -10.73 25.74
CA PRO A 226 24.38 -10.69 24.29
C PRO A 226 25.55 -11.44 23.64
N ASP A 227 25.24 -12.18 22.58
CA ASP A 227 26.22 -12.87 21.75
C ASP A 227 26.87 -11.89 20.75
N VAL A 228 26.07 -10.93 20.26
CA VAL A 228 26.51 -9.84 19.39
C VAL A 228 26.00 -8.52 19.99
N SER A 229 26.89 -7.54 20.17
CA SER A 229 26.54 -6.21 20.67
C SER A 229 27.07 -5.15 19.71
N VAL A 230 26.20 -4.24 19.27
CA VAL A 230 26.54 -3.17 18.32
C VAL A 230 26.04 -1.83 18.85
N THR A 231 26.77 -0.75 18.57
CA THR A 231 26.27 0.61 18.77
C THR A 231 26.05 1.27 17.41
N LEU A 232 24.85 1.82 17.19
CA LEU A 232 24.50 2.60 16.01
C LEU A 232 24.34 4.06 16.43
N THR A 233 25.21 4.94 15.94
CA THR A 233 25.13 6.38 16.19
C THR A 233 24.50 7.06 14.98
N ALA A 234 23.27 7.53 15.11
CA ALA A 234 22.59 8.34 14.10
C ALA A 234 23.10 9.77 14.14
N ALA A 235 23.47 10.31 12.99
CA ALA A 235 23.94 11.69 12.89
C ALA A 235 23.82 12.29 11.49
N HIS A 236 23.73 13.62 11.42
CA HIS A 236 23.92 14.40 10.20
C HIS A 236 25.33 14.23 9.64
N ALA A 237 25.40 14.09 8.31
CA ALA A 237 26.66 14.02 7.58
C ALA A 237 26.48 14.44 6.12
N THR A 238 27.56 14.89 5.49
CA THR A 238 27.63 14.97 4.04
C THR A 238 27.94 13.60 3.46
N VAL A 239 26.97 12.99 2.77
CA VAL A 239 27.16 11.71 2.09
C VAL A 239 27.77 11.97 0.72
N ARG A 240 28.92 11.36 0.43
CA ARG A 240 29.59 11.48 -0.88
C ARG A 240 29.34 10.23 -1.72
N LEU A 241 28.77 10.43 -2.89
CA LEU A 241 28.54 9.38 -3.89
C LEU A 241 29.80 9.13 -4.72
N SER A 242 29.85 7.98 -5.41
CA SER A 242 31.01 7.56 -6.19
C SER A 242 31.37 8.50 -7.35
N SER A 243 30.39 9.20 -7.93
CA SER A 243 30.58 10.25 -8.94
C SER A 243 31.29 11.50 -8.39
N GLY A 244 31.41 11.62 -7.07
CA GLY A 244 31.89 12.80 -6.38
C GLY A 244 30.77 13.74 -5.93
N ARG A 245 29.52 13.50 -6.34
CA ARG A 245 28.36 14.26 -5.86
C ARG A 245 28.21 14.11 -4.36
N THR A 246 27.77 15.17 -3.69
CA THR A 246 27.49 15.17 -2.25
C THR A 246 26.02 15.41 -1.99
N VAL A 247 25.48 14.74 -0.98
CA VAL A 247 24.09 14.88 -0.52
C VAL A 247 24.13 15.28 0.96
N ASP A 248 23.26 16.19 1.37
CA ASP A 248 23.00 16.43 2.79
C ASP A 248 22.21 15.25 3.37
N GLY A 249 22.91 14.41 4.13
CA GLY A 249 22.41 13.11 4.53
C GLY A 249 22.44 12.88 6.03
N LEU A 250 22.01 11.68 6.38
CA LEU A 250 22.02 11.13 7.72
C LEU A 250 22.74 9.79 7.65
N THR A 251 23.44 9.42 8.72
CA THR A 251 24.28 8.23 8.74
C THR A 251 24.13 7.46 10.03
N PHE A 252 24.34 6.15 9.96
CA PHE A 252 24.70 5.35 11.11
C PHE A 252 26.21 5.16 11.15
N ASN A 253 26.86 5.54 12.25
CA ASN A 253 28.31 5.44 12.43
C ASN A 253 29.14 6.14 11.33
N GLY A 254 28.64 7.28 10.82
CA GLY A 254 29.31 8.08 9.79
C GLY A 254 29.29 7.47 8.39
N ARG A 255 28.43 6.46 8.15
CA ARG A 255 28.24 5.83 6.84
C ARG A 255 26.75 5.73 6.47
N ALA A 256 26.49 5.81 5.17
CA ALA A 256 25.21 5.47 4.56
C ALA A 256 25.52 4.61 3.31
N PRO A 257 24.95 3.41 3.15
CA PRO A 257 24.22 2.65 4.18
C PRO A 257 25.04 2.49 5.47
N GLY A 258 24.35 2.32 6.59
CA GLY A 258 24.93 2.00 7.90
C GLY A 258 25.69 0.68 7.90
N PRO A 259 26.42 0.37 8.99
CA PRO A 259 27.19 -0.86 9.08
C PRO A 259 26.32 -2.12 8.93
N GLU A 260 26.79 -3.11 8.18
CA GLU A 260 26.15 -4.43 8.15
C GLU A 260 26.30 -5.09 9.53
N ILE A 261 25.17 -5.47 10.12
CA ILE A 261 25.12 -6.24 11.36
C ILE A 261 24.98 -7.71 10.97
N ARG A 262 25.86 -8.55 11.50
CA ARG A 262 25.81 -9.99 11.25
C ARG A 262 25.66 -10.78 12.54
N VAL A 263 24.70 -11.70 12.54
CA VAL A 263 24.36 -12.56 13.67
C VAL A 263 23.96 -13.94 13.14
N ARG A 264 24.02 -14.98 13.98
CA ARG A 264 23.49 -16.31 13.64
C ARG A 264 22.12 -16.49 14.27
N GLN A 265 21.26 -17.27 13.62
CA GLN A 265 19.98 -17.68 14.16
C GLN A 265 20.14 -18.21 15.61
N GLY A 266 19.29 -17.75 16.52
CA GLY A 266 19.31 -18.15 17.94
C GLY A 266 20.33 -17.39 18.83
N GLN A 267 21.22 -16.59 18.26
CA GLN A 267 22.09 -15.69 19.02
C GLN A 267 21.30 -14.47 19.51
N LEU A 268 21.61 -13.99 20.72
CA LEU A 268 21.05 -12.75 21.23
C LEU A 268 21.80 -11.57 20.63
N LEU A 269 21.09 -10.74 19.86
CA LEU A 269 21.57 -9.47 19.36
C LEU A 269 21.16 -8.35 20.33
N GLU A 270 22.12 -7.51 20.70
CA GLU A 270 21.87 -6.25 21.39
C GLU A 270 22.36 -5.09 20.52
N VAL A 271 21.50 -4.08 20.34
CA VAL A 271 21.87 -2.85 19.61
C VAL A 271 21.54 -1.64 20.45
N VAL A 272 22.55 -0.80 20.69
CA VAL A 272 22.37 0.51 21.33
C VAL A 272 22.31 1.57 20.24
N LEU A 273 21.14 2.16 20.04
CA LEU A 273 20.94 3.33 19.21
C LEU A 273 21.30 4.59 20.00
N VAL A 274 22.15 5.44 19.46
CA VAL A 274 22.49 6.76 20.00
C VAL A 274 22.09 7.80 18.97
N ASN A 275 21.22 8.74 19.34
CA ASN A 275 20.94 9.90 18.50
C ASN A 275 21.93 11.00 18.83
N ARG A 276 22.86 11.32 17.94
CA ARG A 276 23.84 12.39 18.19
C ARG A 276 23.22 13.77 18.03
N ASP A 277 22.60 14.01 16.87
CA ASP A 277 22.17 15.35 16.45
C ASP A 277 20.98 15.38 15.47
N VAL A 278 20.26 14.27 15.26
CA VAL A 278 19.09 14.22 14.36
C VAL A 278 17.87 14.77 15.10
N THR A 279 17.50 16.00 14.78
CA THR A 279 16.57 16.84 15.56
C THR A 279 15.17 16.31 15.68
N GLU A 280 14.68 15.62 14.65
CA GLU A 280 13.36 15.02 14.57
C GLU A 280 13.22 13.87 15.58
N GLY A 281 14.34 13.23 15.95
CA GLY A 281 14.34 11.99 16.71
C GLY A 281 14.56 10.79 15.77
N VAL A 282 14.96 9.65 16.34
CA VAL A 282 15.22 8.43 15.57
C VAL A 282 14.73 7.19 16.30
N THR A 283 14.39 6.16 15.54
CA THR A 283 14.19 4.80 16.03
C THR A 283 14.99 3.82 15.17
N VAL A 284 14.89 2.52 15.45
CA VAL A 284 15.37 1.48 14.54
C VAL A 284 14.28 0.42 14.46
N HIS A 285 13.67 0.28 13.28
CA HIS A 285 12.83 -0.84 12.93
C HIS A 285 13.66 -1.95 12.27
N TRP A 286 13.34 -3.20 12.61
CA TRP A 286 14.03 -4.42 12.16
C TRP A 286 13.24 -5.11 11.06
N HIS A 287 13.29 -4.52 9.87
CA HIS A 287 12.44 -4.90 8.74
C HIS A 287 12.53 -6.39 8.40
N GLY A 288 11.38 -7.07 8.54
CA GLY A 288 11.19 -8.49 8.24
C GLY A 288 11.64 -9.45 9.34
N VAL A 289 12.14 -8.94 10.47
CA VAL A 289 12.51 -9.75 11.63
C VAL A 289 11.33 -9.83 12.59
N ASP A 290 11.01 -11.05 13.02
CA ASP A 290 9.92 -11.33 13.97
C ASP A 290 10.40 -11.01 15.42
N VAL A 291 10.67 -9.73 15.69
CA VAL A 291 11.10 -9.26 17.02
C VAL A 291 9.93 -9.28 18.01
N PRO A 292 10.18 -9.27 19.34
CA PRO A 292 9.14 -8.92 20.31
C PRO A 292 8.66 -7.48 20.09
N ASN A 293 7.36 -7.22 20.30
CA ASN A 293 6.75 -5.94 19.89
C ASN A 293 7.39 -4.69 20.51
N ALA A 294 7.88 -4.75 21.75
CA ALA A 294 8.59 -3.63 22.38
C ALA A 294 9.92 -3.26 21.70
N GLU A 295 10.44 -4.13 20.83
CA GLU A 295 11.72 -3.96 20.14
C GLU A 295 11.53 -3.51 18.68
N ASP A 296 10.28 -3.29 18.23
CA ASP A 296 9.93 -3.06 16.83
C ASP A 296 10.30 -1.66 16.30
N GLY A 297 10.51 -0.69 17.18
CA GLY A 297 11.02 0.62 16.77
C GLY A 297 9.99 1.60 16.19
N VAL A 298 8.70 1.43 16.45
CA VAL A 298 7.63 2.32 15.97
C VAL A 298 7.36 3.41 16.99
N ALA A 299 7.74 4.64 16.66
CA ALA A 299 7.55 5.80 17.52
C ALA A 299 6.06 6.04 17.83
N GLY A 300 5.73 6.29 19.10
CA GLY A 300 4.36 6.54 19.56
C GLY A 300 3.49 5.27 19.72
N LEU A 301 4.00 4.09 19.35
CA LEU A 301 3.29 2.82 19.49
C LEU A 301 4.06 1.80 20.32
N THR A 302 5.26 1.42 19.90
CA THR A 302 6.06 0.41 20.60
C THR A 302 7.15 1.02 21.46
N GLN A 303 7.50 2.28 21.16
CA GLN A 303 8.42 3.09 21.96
C GLN A 303 8.24 4.58 21.62
N GLU A 304 8.89 5.45 22.39
CA GLU A 304 9.10 6.85 21.98
C GLU A 304 10.28 6.99 21.00
N ALA A 305 10.24 8.05 20.18
CA ALA A 305 11.39 8.43 19.36
C ALA A 305 12.58 8.82 20.26
N VAL A 306 13.81 8.45 19.88
CA VAL A 306 15.01 8.78 20.64
C VAL A 306 15.43 10.22 20.30
N PRO A 307 15.32 11.19 21.23
CA PRO A 307 15.68 12.57 20.97
C PRO A 307 17.21 12.76 20.87
N PRO A 308 17.68 13.88 20.30
CA PRO A 308 19.11 14.21 20.27
C PRO A 308 19.78 14.10 21.65
N GLY A 309 20.95 13.48 21.70
CA GLY A 309 21.73 13.23 22.92
C GLY A 309 21.28 12.01 23.73
N ALA A 310 20.16 11.36 23.38
CA ALA A 310 19.66 10.18 24.08
C ALA A 310 20.07 8.87 23.38
N SER A 311 19.79 7.75 24.06
CA SER A 311 19.99 6.40 23.51
C SER A 311 18.84 5.47 23.85
N HIS A 312 18.70 4.42 23.04
CA HIS A 312 17.74 3.32 23.25
C HIS A 312 18.43 1.98 23.00
N ARG A 313 18.00 0.94 23.71
CA ARG A 313 18.62 -0.39 23.66
C ARG A 313 17.62 -1.42 23.18
N TYR A 314 17.89 -1.98 22.01
CA TYR A 314 17.16 -3.10 21.44
C TYR A 314 17.80 -4.43 21.80
N ARG A 315 16.99 -5.44 22.14
CA ARG A 315 17.45 -6.80 22.44
C ARG A 315 16.47 -7.82 21.92
N PHE A 316 16.90 -8.69 21.02
CA PHE A 316 16.07 -9.77 20.48
C PHE A 316 16.92 -10.93 19.95
N VAL A 317 16.28 -12.09 19.78
CA VAL A 317 16.89 -13.28 19.20
C VAL A 317 16.22 -13.52 17.85
N PRO A 318 16.88 -13.26 16.71
CA PRO A 318 16.31 -13.61 15.43
C PRO A 318 16.24 -15.14 15.32
N ASP A 319 15.03 -15.64 15.07
CA ASP A 319 14.69 -17.05 15.02
C ASP A 319 14.75 -17.63 13.61
N ARG A 320 14.94 -16.78 12.60
CA ARG A 320 15.03 -17.13 11.18
C ARG A 320 16.32 -16.64 10.55
N ALA A 321 16.94 -17.50 9.76
CA ALA A 321 18.07 -17.11 8.93
C ALA A 321 17.60 -16.38 7.66
N GLY A 322 18.34 -15.36 7.21
CA GLY A 322 17.99 -14.59 6.00
C GLY A 322 18.67 -13.22 5.87
N THR A 323 18.36 -12.54 4.76
CA THR A 323 18.69 -11.13 4.51
C THR A 323 17.56 -10.24 5.02
N PHE A 324 17.86 -9.48 6.07
CA PHE A 324 17.02 -8.44 6.64
C PHE A 324 17.73 -7.10 6.55
N TRP A 325 17.06 -6.05 6.98
CA TRP A 325 17.64 -4.73 7.06
C TRP A 325 17.01 -3.96 8.21
N TYR A 326 17.61 -2.84 8.54
CA TYR A 326 17.13 -1.96 9.60
C TYR A 326 17.10 -0.53 9.08
N HIS A 327 16.14 0.25 9.54
CA HIS A 327 16.01 1.66 9.19
C HIS A 327 15.29 2.42 10.30
N THR A 328 15.41 3.75 10.32
CA THR A 328 14.58 4.55 11.24
C THR A 328 13.11 4.50 10.82
N HIS A 329 12.22 4.45 11.80
CA HIS A 329 10.76 4.47 11.61
C HIS A 329 10.14 5.77 12.17
N HIS A 330 10.95 6.81 12.32
CA HIS A 330 10.50 8.16 12.67
C HIS A 330 10.85 9.12 11.54
N ALA A 331 9.84 9.84 11.01
CA ALA A 331 9.95 10.65 9.80
C ALA A 331 10.65 9.89 8.65
N ALA A 332 10.24 8.63 8.45
CA ALA A 332 10.97 7.68 7.62
C ALA A 332 11.06 8.10 6.15
N ASP A 333 10.03 8.79 5.64
CA ASP A 333 9.98 9.33 4.28
C ASP A 333 11.16 10.26 3.98
N GLN A 334 11.58 11.07 4.96
CA GLN A 334 12.71 11.98 4.82
C GLN A 334 14.03 11.34 5.23
N THR A 335 14.03 10.63 6.36
CA THR A 335 15.26 10.20 7.02
C THR A 335 15.87 8.95 6.39
N VAL A 336 15.05 8.00 5.90
CA VAL A 336 15.54 6.83 5.15
C VAL A 336 16.11 7.27 3.81
N ARG A 337 15.41 8.17 3.09
CA ARG A 337 15.92 8.78 1.84
C ARG A 337 17.24 9.52 2.01
N ARG A 338 17.56 9.95 3.23
CA ARG A 338 18.81 10.64 3.55
C ARG A 338 19.91 9.72 4.07
N GLY A 339 19.64 8.43 4.31
CA GLY A 339 20.67 7.43 4.60
C GLY A 339 20.56 6.67 5.93
N LEU A 340 19.50 6.85 6.73
CA LEU A 340 19.31 6.09 7.98
C LEU A 340 18.74 4.68 7.75
N PHE A 341 19.54 3.83 7.13
CA PHE A 341 19.26 2.41 6.94
C PHE A 341 20.56 1.58 6.86
N GLY A 342 20.49 0.27 7.07
CA GLY A 342 21.61 -0.66 6.92
C GLY A 342 21.17 -2.12 6.92
N ALA A 343 22.07 -3.05 6.61
CA ALA A 343 21.73 -4.47 6.49
C ALA A 343 21.83 -5.23 7.82
N LEU A 344 20.93 -6.20 8.02
CA LEU A 344 20.98 -7.20 9.09
C LEU A 344 21.00 -8.59 8.47
N ILE A 345 22.13 -9.27 8.53
CA ILE A 345 22.30 -10.62 7.97
C ILE A 345 22.25 -11.63 9.10
N VAL A 346 21.20 -12.46 9.12
CA VAL A 346 21.05 -13.57 10.06
C VAL A 346 21.48 -14.85 9.36
N ALA A 347 22.78 -15.03 9.14
CA ALA A 347 23.32 -16.21 8.47
C ALA A 347 24.83 -16.29 8.64
N PRO A 348 25.44 -17.50 8.58
CA PRO A 348 26.87 -17.62 8.33
C PRO A 348 27.24 -17.05 6.94
N PRO A 349 28.53 -16.69 6.72
CA PRO A 349 29.06 -16.38 5.39
C PRO A 349 28.63 -17.39 4.34
N ALA A 350 28.11 -16.89 3.21
CA ALA A 350 27.93 -17.71 2.03
C ALA A 350 29.31 -18.03 1.42
N GLU A 351 29.45 -19.19 0.79
CA GLU A 351 30.67 -19.54 0.08
C GLU A 351 30.82 -18.71 -1.20
N GLY A 352 32.08 -18.34 -1.52
CA GLY A 352 32.41 -17.53 -2.68
C GLY A 352 32.31 -16.03 -2.43
N PHE A 353 31.98 -15.27 -3.47
CA PHE A 353 31.84 -13.82 -3.42
C PHE A 353 30.46 -13.43 -2.85
N GLU A 354 30.41 -13.20 -1.53
CA GLU A 354 29.24 -12.67 -0.85
C GLU A 354 29.29 -11.14 -0.72
N ARG A 355 28.27 -10.42 -1.20
CA ARG A 355 28.11 -8.97 -1.01
C ARG A 355 26.64 -8.56 -0.88
N THR A 356 26.41 -7.53 -0.07
CA THR A 356 25.11 -6.88 0.10
C THR A 356 25.09 -5.54 -0.65
N PHE A 357 24.04 -5.30 -1.42
CA PHE A 357 23.82 -4.08 -2.20
C PHE A 357 22.45 -3.50 -1.88
N PHE A 358 22.41 -2.21 -1.59
CA PHE A 358 21.16 -1.47 -1.45
C PHE A 358 20.81 -0.79 -2.77
N THR A 359 19.62 -0.99 -3.33
CA THR A 359 19.10 -0.06 -4.33
C THR A 359 18.55 1.16 -3.60
N HIS A 360 19.07 2.35 -3.94
CA HIS A 360 18.70 3.60 -3.29
C HIS A 360 18.56 4.73 -4.31
N LEU A 361 17.51 5.54 -4.16
CA LEU A 361 17.30 6.77 -4.91
C LEU A 361 17.69 7.96 -4.05
N TRP A 362 18.92 8.45 -4.22
CA TRP A 362 19.41 9.61 -3.47
C TRP A 362 18.72 10.90 -3.92
N PRO A 363 18.31 11.80 -2.99
CA PRO A 363 17.78 13.11 -3.33
C PRO A 363 18.69 13.89 -4.29
N GLY A 364 18.09 14.64 -5.21
CA GLY A 364 18.77 15.49 -6.18
C GLY A 364 17.89 16.67 -6.58
N ASP A 365 18.49 17.72 -7.16
CA ASP A 365 17.81 18.98 -7.45
C ASP A 365 16.71 18.84 -8.52
N ASP A 366 16.95 18.05 -9.57
CA ASP A 366 16.01 17.83 -10.67
C ASP A 366 15.32 16.46 -10.61
N GLN A 367 16.10 15.40 -10.37
CA GLN A 367 15.65 14.02 -10.32
C GLN A 367 16.44 13.24 -9.24
N PRO A 368 15.83 12.21 -8.63
CA PRO A 368 16.56 11.28 -7.78
C PRO A 368 17.69 10.59 -8.56
N THR A 369 18.74 10.18 -7.85
CA THR A 369 19.87 9.47 -8.48
C THR A 369 19.94 8.04 -7.99
N PRO A 370 19.78 7.07 -8.90
CA PRO A 370 19.89 5.66 -8.55
C PRO A 370 21.33 5.29 -8.21
N ALA A 371 21.48 4.55 -7.12
CA ALA A 371 22.76 4.06 -6.65
C ALA A 371 22.63 2.67 -6.03
N PHE A 372 23.73 1.92 -6.10
CA PHE A 372 23.94 0.76 -5.23
C PHE A 372 24.64 1.23 -3.95
N GLY A 373 23.88 1.50 -2.88
CA GLY A 373 24.37 2.22 -1.71
C GLY A 373 24.74 3.65 -2.08
N THR A 374 26.00 4.03 -1.99
CA THR A 374 26.52 5.35 -2.46
C THR A 374 27.16 5.28 -3.84
N ALA A 375 27.17 4.12 -4.48
CA ALA A 375 27.74 3.97 -5.82
C ALA A 375 26.69 4.26 -6.89
N ASP A 376 26.69 5.51 -7.34
CA ASP A 376 25.89 6.08 -8.43
C ASP A 376 26.56 5.96 -9.82
N ALA A 377 27.67 5.24 -9.91
CA ALA A 377 28.38 4.94 -11.14
C ALA A 377 28.62 3.42 -11.28
N VAL A 378 29.18 3.00 -12.41
CA VAL A 378 29.54 1.60 -12.68
C VAL A 378 30.58 1.10 -11.68
N GLN A 379 30.25 0.04 -10.95
CA GLN A 379 31.16 -0.68 -10.07
C GLN A 379 31.75 -1.89 -10.78
N GLN A 380 33.07 -2.07 -10.66
CA GLN A 380 33.79 -3.20 -11.24
C GLN A 380 34.24 -4.15 -10.13
N HIS A 381 33.89 -5.42 -10.26
CA HIS A 381 34.28 -6.48 -9.33
C HIS A 381 35.00 -7.59 -10.08
N ARG A 382 36.18 -7.98 -9.57
CA ARG A 382 36.94 -9.11 -10.09
C ARG A 382 36.51 -10.39 -9.39
N LEU A 383 35.94 -11.34 -10.13
CA LEU A 383 35.59 -12.69 -9.68
C LEU A 383 36.13 -13.69 -10.70
N ALA A 384 36.77 -14.77 -10.24
CA ALA A 384 37.31 -15.79 -11.15
C ALA A 384 36.18 -16.56 -11.84
N ALA A 385 36.41 -17.04 -13.08
CA ALA A 385 35.46 -17.94 -13.74
C ALA A 385 35.26 -19.21 -12.90
N GLY A 386 34.01 -19.65 -12.75
CA GLY A 386 33.60 -20.75 -11.87
C GLY A 386 33.48 -20.38 -10.39
N GLU A 387 33.91 -19.19 -9.97
CA GLU A 387 33.69 -18.70 -8.60
C GLU A 387 32.20 -18.43 -8.37
N ARG A 388 31.68 -18.84 -7.21
CA ARG A 388 30.27 -18.63 -6.87
C ARG A 388 30.05 -17.18 -6.45
N ALA A 389 29.07 -16.51 -7.05
CA ALA A 389 28.56 -15.22 -6.59
C ALA A 389 27.31 -15.43 -5.73
N TYR A 390 27.23 -14.73 -4.61
CA TYR A 390 26.07 -14.65 -3.73
C TYR A 390 25.79 -13.18 -3.41
N LEU A 391 24.82 -12.59 -4.12
CA LEU A 391 24.55 -11.16 -4.06
C LEU A 391 23.22 -10.92 -3.35
N ARG A 392 23.25 -10.21 -2.22
CA ARG A 392 22.06 -9.84 -1.43
C ARG A 392 21.62 -8.46 -1.86
N PHE A 393 20.40 -8.31 -2.38
CA PHE A 393 19.86 -7.02 -2.75
C PHE A 393 18.76 -6.59 -1.79
N VAL A 394 18.80 -5.31 -1.39
CA VAL A 394 17.81 -4.69 -0.51
C VAL A 394 17.34 -3.39 -1.13
N ASN A 395 16.03 -3.19 -1.25
CA ASN A 395 15.50 -1.94 -1.77
C ASN A 395 15.09 -0.98 -0.66
N SER A 396 15.94 0.03 -0.44
CA SER A 396 15.67 1.13 0.51
C SER A 396 14.93 2.32 -0.12
N SER A 397 14.62 2.23 -1.41
CA SER A 397 13.94 3.30 -2.14
C SER A 397 12.44 3.23 -1.91
N PRO A 398 11.72 4.38 -2.03
CA PRO A 398 10.25 4.44 -1.92
C PRO A 398 9.51 3.68 -3.03
N GLU A 399 10.17 3.46 -4.16
CA GLU A 399 9.58 2.86 -5.35
C GLU A 399 10.08 1.42 -5.57
N PRO A 400 9.24 0.52 -6.11
CA PRO A 400 9.70 -0.78 -6.56
C PRO A 400 10.83 -0.63 -7.59
N GLN A 401 11.96 -1.28 -7.35
CA GLN A 401 13.10 -1.28 -8.25
C GLN A 401 13.12 -2.59 -9.03
N ARG A 402 13.52 -2.55 -10.30
CA ARG A 402 13.74 -3.76 -11.08
C ARG A 402 15.24 -3.94 -11.30
N LEU A 403 15.72 -5.13 -10.98
CA LEU A 403 17.08 -5.54 -11.29
C LEU A 403 17.11 -6.23 -12.64
N THR A 404 17.85 -5.67 -13.60
CA THR A 404 18.08 -6.31 -14.90
C THR A 404 19.43 -7.01 -14.86
N THR A 405 19.49 -8.22 -15.42
CA THR A 405 20.69 -9.06 -15.36
C THR A 405 21.13 -9.51 -16.74
N HIS A 406 22.42 -9.37 -17.04
CA HIS A 406 22.99 -9.69 -18.34
C HIS A 406 24.26 -10.52 -18.19
N GLY A 407 24.49 -11.44 -19.12
CA GLY A 407 25.73 -12.21 -19.22
C GLY A 407 25.74 -13.54 -18.46
N THR A 408 24.74 -13.83 -17.63
CA THR A 408 24.62 -15.12 -16.94
C THR A 408 23.17 -15.50 -16.67
N ALA A 409 22.91 -16.81 -16.65
CA ALA A 409 21.77 -17.38 -15.95
C ALA A 409 21.97 -17.21 -14.44
N LEU A 410 20.88 -17.15 -13.66
CA LEU A 410 20.94 -16.92 -12.23
C LEU A 410 19.86 -17.69 -11.48
N THR A 411 20.01 -17.82 -10.16
CA THR A 411 18.98 -18.37 -9.27
C THR A 411 18.59 -17.30 -8.25
N VAL A 412 17.28 -17.11 -8.03
CA VAL A 412 16.79 -16.32 -6.88
C VAL A 412 16.73 -17.27 -5.69
N ALA A 413 17.74 -17.21 -4.82
CA ALA A 413 17.88 -18.13 -3.70
C ALA A 413 16.96 -17.78 -2.52
N ALA A 414 16.64 -16.50 -2.34
CA ALA A 414 15.73 -16.04 -1.29
C ALA A 414 14.95 -14.79 -1.72
N ILE A 415 13.76 -14.61 -1.17
CA ILE A 415 12.91 -13.41 -1.28
C ILE A 415 12.57 -12.96 0.14
N ASP A 416 12.83 -11.69 0.46
CA ASP A 416 12.59 -11.10 1.79
C ASP A 416 13.18 -11.91 2.95
N GLY A 417 14.38 -12.46 2.74
CA GLY A 417 15.07 -13.31 3.71
C GLY A 417 14.50 -14.73 3.85
N ASN A 418 13.50 -15.10 3.06
CA ASN A 418 12.95 -16.45 3.00
C ASN A 418 13.58 -17.22 1.83
N ALA A 419 14.24 -18.34 2.11
CA ALA A 419 14.77 -19.21 1.07
C ALA A 419 13.65 -19.69 0.13
N VAL A 420 13.91 -19.69 -1.18
CA VAL A 420 12.97 -20.20 -2.18
C VAL A 420 13.14 -21.72 -2.27
N ASP A 421 12.11 -22.44 -1.86
CA ASP A 421 12.10 -23.91 -1.91
C ASP A 421 12.26 -24.41 -3.34
N GLY A 422 13.29 -25.22 -3.57
CA GLY A 422 13.62 -25.76 -4.88
C GLY A 422 13.85 -24.69 -5.95
N ALA A 423 14.48 -23.57 -5.58
CA ALA A 423 14.92 -22.53 -6.50
C ALA A 423 15.66 -23.14 -7.70
N THR A 424 15.25 -22.77 -8.91
CA THR A 424 15.84 -23.26 -10.17
C THR A 424 16.61 -22.17 -10.88
N GLU A 425 17.51 -22.57 -11.77
CA GLU A 425 18.20 -21.63 -12.63
C GLU A 425 17.21 -20.96 -13.61
N LEU A 426 17.27 -19.63 -13.65
CA LEU A 426 16.52 -18.75 -14.53
C LEU A 426 17.41 -18.36 -15.71
N ALA A 427 16.79 -18.19 -16.87
CA ALA A 427 17.50 -17.82 -18.10
C ALA A 427 18.26 -16.49 -17.94
N ALA A 428 19.36 -16.34 -18.68
CA ALA A 428 20.05 -15.06 -18.77
C ALA A 428 19.09 -13.97 -19.32
N GLY A 429 19.18 -12.75 -18.80
CA GLY A 429 18.21 -11.71 -19.13
C GLY A 429 16.89 -11.84 -18.35
N THR A 430 16.90 -12.49 -17.19
CA THR A 430 15.76 -12.49 -16.27
C THR A 430 15.84 -11.29 -15.35
N ASP A 431 14.72 -10.58 -15.22
CA ASP A 431 14.61 -9.43 -14.33
C ASP A 431 14.04 -9.84 -12.98
N VAL A 432 14.48 -9.18 -11.91
CA VAL A 432 13.96 -9.40 -10.56
C VAL A 432 13.33 -8.12 -10.04
N LEU A 433 12.05 -8.17 -9.70
CA LEU A 433 11.37 -7.05 -9.05
C LEU A 433 11.69 -7.05 -7.56
N LEU A 434 12.13 -5.91 -7.06
CA LEU A 434 12.31 -5.60 -5.64
C LEU A 434 11.26 -4.57 -5.21
N PRO A 435 10.21 -4.97 -4.46
CA PRO A 435 9.31 -4.03 -3.79
C PRO A 435 10.09 -2.96 -2.99
N ALA A 436 9.52 -1.79 -2.71
CA ALA A 436 10.10 -0.91 -1.69
C ALA A 436 10.16 -1.67 -0.36
N GLY A 437 11.31 -1.71 0.31
CA GLY A 437 11.56 -2.56 1.49
C GLY A 437 11.78 -4.05 1.21
N GLY A 438 11.63 -4.48 -0.04
CA GLY A 438 11.83 -5.85 -0.48
C GLY A 438 13.30 -6.24 -0.64
N ARG A 439 13.58 -7.55 -0.56
CA ARG A 439 14.91 -8.14 -0.70
C ARG A 439 14.89 -9.33 -1.65
N ALA A 440 16.02 -9.56 -2.32
CA ALA A 440 16.25 -10.80 -3.06
C ALA A 440 17.72 -11.19 -2.97
N ASP A 441 17.99 -12.47 -2.72
CA ASP A 441 19.34 -13.04 -2.79
C ASP A 441 19.52 -13.75 -4.12
N LEU A 442 20.48 -13.31 -4.92
CA LEU A 442 20.78 -13.86 -6.24
C LEU A 442 22.08 -14.68 -6.20
N THR A 443 22.09 -15.83 -6.85
CA THR A 443 23.29 -16.67 -6.93
C THR A 443 23.53 -17.16 -8.36
N PHE A 444 24.80 -17.25 -8.74
CA PHE A 444 25.23 -17.84 -10.00
C PHE A 444 26.70 -18.26 -9.91
N SER A 445 27.12 -19.14 -10.81
CA SER A 445 28.54 -19.42 -11.04
C SER A 445 29.08 -18.42 -12.05
N MET A 446 30.17 -17.76 -11.74
CA MET A 446 30.73 -16.72 -12.61
C MET A 446 31.13 -17.30 -13.97
N PRO A 447 30.60 -16.81 -15.10
CA PRO A 447 31.00 -17.28 -16.43
C PRO A 447 32.39 -16.72 -16.82
N ASP A 448 32.91 -17.18 -17.96
CA ASP A 448 34.16 -16.66 -18.55
C ASP A 448 34.01 -15.20 -19.05
N ALA A 449 32.78 -14.73 -19.21
CA ALA A 449 32.43 -13.38 -19.66
C ALA A 449 31.97 -12.49 -18.49
N ALA A 450 31.82 -11.19 -18.74
CA ALA A 450 31.31 -10.27 -17.74
C ALA A 450 29.81 -10.43 -17.49
N VAL A 451 29.40 -10.26 -16.23
CA VAL A 451 28.01 -10.20 -15.79
C VAL A 451 27.69 -8.75 -15.40
N THR A 452 26.58 -8.22 -15.90
CA THR A 452 26.11 -6.87 -15.55
C THR A 452 24.77 -6.97 -14.82
N ILE A 453 24.65 -6.27 -13.69
CA ILE A 453 23.38 -6.08 -12.97
C ILE A 453 23.11 -4.57 -12.88
N ARG A 454 21.91 -4.13 -13.25
CA ARG A 454 21.53 -2.72 -13.19
C ARG A 454 20.24 -2.52 -12.41
N ILE A 455 20.03 -1.28 -11.95
CA ILE A 455 18.73 -0.79 -11.49
C ILE A 455 18.02 -0.21 -12.72
N ASP A 456 16.83 -0.71 -13.06
CA ASP A 456 15.98 -0.20 -14.15
C ASP A 456 15.29 1.11 -13.71
N ALA A 457 16.08 2.12 -13.38
CA ALA A 457 15.62 3.46 -13.00
C ALA A 457 15.82 4.49 -14.14
N GLY A 458 16.14 4.04 -15.37
CA GLY A 458 16.35 4.94 -16.51
C GLY A 458 16.91 4.23 -17.75
N GLU A 459 16.75 4.88 -18.92
CA GLU A 459 17.40 4.48 -20.17
C GLU A 459 18.86 4.97 -20.25
N ASN A 460 19.36 5.64 -19.21
CA ASN A 460 20.67 6.26 -19.23
C ASN A 460 21.77 5.21 -18.99
N PRO A 461 22.68 4.99 -19.95
CA PRO A 461 23.74 3.99 -19.82
C PRO A 461 24.73 4.29 -18.67
N ASN A 462 24.76 5.54 -18.19
CA ASN A 462 25.61 5.97 -17.07
C ASN A 462 25.01 5.71 -15.68
N ASP A 463 23.78 5.19 -15.60
CA ASP A 463 23.18 4.84 -14.31
C ASP A 463 23.97 3.74 -13.59
N ALA A 464 23.77 3.65 -12.28
CA ALA A 464 24.46 2.68 -11.42
C ALA A 464 24.33 1.24 -11.96
N ALA A 465 25.48 0.56 -12.08
CA ALA A 465 25.57 -0.81 -12.53
C ALA A 465 26.65 -1.56 -11.76
N LEU A 466 26.45 -2.86 -11.55
CA LEU A 466 27.45 -3.79 -11.06
C LEU A 466 27.98 -4.59 -12.23
N VAL A 467 29.29 -4.59 -12.43
CA VAL A 467 29.97 -5.41 -13.44
C VAL A 467 30.91 -6.37 -12.73
N LEU A 468 30.60 -7.67 -12.82
CA LEU A 468 31.45 -8.74 -12.31
C LEU A 468 32.19 -9.35 -13.50
N SER A 469 33.52 -9.52 -13.44
CA SER A 469 34.30 -10.09 -14.55
C SER A 469 35.59 -10.77 -14.08
N PRO A 470 36.05 -11.84 -14.77
CA PRO A 470 37.37 -12.44 -14.50
C PRO A 470 38.54 -11.47 -14.73
N ALA A 471 38.39 -10.58 -15.72
CA ALA A 471 39.37 -9.53 -16.02
C ALA A 471 39.43 -8.41 -14.96
N GLY A 472 38.41 -8.29 -14.11
CA GLY A 472 38.27 -7.22 -13.13
C GLY A 472 37.86 -5.86 -13.70
N SER A 473 37.65 -5.77 -15.01
CA SER A 473 37.07 -4.61 -15.68
C SER A 473 36.44 -5.04 -17.01
N ALA A 474 35.21 -4.62 -17.26
CA ALA A 474 34.52 -4.79 -18.54
C ALA A 474 33.54 -3.65 -18.79
N GLN A 475 33.17 -3.43 -20.06
CA GLN A 475 32.09 -2.51 -20.39
C GLN A 475 30.76 -3.10 -19.90
N PRO A 476 29.92 -2.31 -19.20
CA PRO A 476 28.62 -2.78 -18.76
C PRO A 476 27.74 -3.07 -19.98
N ALA A 477 26.88 -4.08 -19.86
CA ALA A 477 25.82 -4.29 -20.83
C ALA A 477 24.92 -3.05 -20.95
N ALA A 478 24.42 -2.81 -22.17
CA ALA A 478 23.47 -1.75 -22.43
C ALA A 478 22.19 -1.94 -21.59
N PRO A 479 21.53 -0.85 -21.15
CA PRO A 479 20.22 -0.94 -20.53
C PRO A 479 19.23 -1.70 -21.41
N GLY A 480 18.39 -2.52 -20.81
CA GLY A 480 17.38 -3.30 -21.51
C GLY A 480 16.45 -4.01 -20.53
N ARG A 481 15.30 -4.46 -21.04
CA ARG A 481 14.31 -5.21 -20.26
C ARG A 481 14.39 -6.70 -20.55
N GLY A 482 14.39 -7.47 -19.48
CA GLY A 482 14.30 -8.92 -19.48
C GLY A 482 12.89 -9.43 -19.24
N THR A 483 12.78 -10.74 -19.06
CA THR A 483 11.53 -11.35 -18.59
C THR A 483 11.54 -11.32 -17.06
N PRO A 484 10.54 -10.73 -16.38
CA PRO A 484 10.51 -10.77 -14.93
C PRO A 484 10.28 -12.19 -14.42
N VAL A 485 11.04 -12.59 -13.40
CA VAL A 485 10.69 -13.76 -12.59
C VAL A 485 9.37 -13.51 -11.87
N ASP A 486 8.49 -14.50 -11.86
CA ASP A 486 7.22 -14.44 -11.13
C ASP A 486 7.26 -15.39 -9.92
N PRO A 487 7.37 -14.85 -8.68
CA PRO A 487 7.42 -15.66 -7.46
C PRO A 487 6.23 -16.61 -7.29
N LEU A 488 5.08 -16.32 -7.92
CA LEU A 488 3.89 -17.18 -7.87
C LEU A 488 4.10 -18.55 -8.53
N THR A 489 5.03 -18.63 -9.49
CA THR A 489 5.29 -19.85 -10.30
C THR A 489 6.73 -20.36 -10.17
N TYR A 490 7.59 -19.62 -9.48
CA TYR A 490 9.00 -19.94 -9.33
C TYR A 490 9.28 -20.86 -8.11
N GLY A 491 10.32 -21.69 -8.21
CA GLY A 491 10.65 -22.70 -7.22
C GLY A 491 9.89 -24.01 -7.39
N ALA A 492 10.22 -25.01 -6.57
CA ALA A 492 9.61 -26.34 -6.65
C ALA A 492 8.30 -26.39 -5.86
N ARG A 493 7.24 -26.82 -6.54
CA ARG A 493 5.97 -27.10 -5.88
C ARG A 493 6.12 -28.23 -4.86
N PRO A 494 5.75 -28.03 -3.58
CA PRO A 494 5.86 -29.09 -2.59
C PRO A 494 4.82 -30.18 -2.85
N ALA A 495 5.12 -31.42 -2.43
CA ALA A 495 4.21 -32.56 -2.57
C ALA A 495 2.89 -32.36 -1.79
N SER A 496 2.93 -31.56 -0.73
CA SER A 496 1.75 -31.11 0.02
C SER A 496 1.89 -29.62 0.34
N PRO A 497 0.81 -28.83 0.26
CA PRO A 497 0.88 -27.41 0.62
C PRO A 497 1.30 -27.21 2.09
N PRO A 498 1.89 -26.05 2.43
CA PRO A 498 2.11 -25.69 3.83
C PRO A 498 0.81 -25.79 4.63
N PRO A 499 0.83 -26.28 5.90
CA PRO A 499 -0.38 -26.46 6.69
C PRO A 499 -1.27 -25.22 6.76
N ILE A 500 -0.66 -24.04 6.92
CA ILE A 500 -1.37 -22.75 6.98
C ILE A 500 -2.14 -22.42 5.69
N ALA A 501 -1.75 -22.98 4.54
CA ALA A 501 -2.40 -22.77 3.25
C ALA A 501 -3.73 -23.54 3.08
N THR A 502 -4.01 -24.49 3.97
CA THR A 502 -5.16 -25.42 3.83
C THR A 502 -6.03 -25.49 5.08
N GLY A 503 -7.34 -25.70 4.91
CA GLY A 503 -8.30 -25.67 6.03
C GLY A 503 -9.00 -24.32 6.17
N GLY A 504 -9.71 -24.13 7.29
CA GLY A 504 -10.40 -22.88 7.62
C GLY A 504 -9.46 -21.83 8.23
N TYR A 505 -9.94 -20.58 8.24
CA TYR A 505 -9.27 -19.42 8.82
C TYR A 505 -10.18 -18.83 9.90
N ASP A 506 -9.61 -18.52 11.06
CA ASP A 506 -10.34 -17.95 12.21
C ASP A 506 -10.66 -16.47 11.97
N ARG A 507 -9.84 -15.81 11.16
CA ARG A 507 -10.00 -14.41 10.77
C ARG A 507 -9.84 -14.25 9.27
N GLU A 508 -10.78 -13.56 8.64
CA GLU A 508 -10.72 -13.17 7.25
C GLU A 508 -10.91 -11.65 7.11
N PHE A 509 -9.91 -10.97 6.53
CA PHE A 509 -9.93 -9.53 6.30
C PHE A 509 -9.90 -9.18 4.81
N THR A 510 -10.37 -7.98 4.49
CA THR A 510 -10.16 -7.37 3.17
C THR A 510 -9.55 -5.99 3.35
N VAL A 511 -8.42 -5.78 2.67
CA VAL A 511 -7.70 -4.50 2.59
C VAL A 511 -7.83 -3.99 1.15
N ALA A 512 -8.57 -2.91 0.97
CA ALA A 512 -8.73 -2.23 -0.31
C ALA A 512 -7.82 -1.01 -0.39
N LEU A 513 -6.93 -0.98 -1.37
CA LEU A 513 -6.01 0.12 -1.67
C LEU A 513 -6.60 0.92 -2.84
N GLN A 514 -6.75 2.23 -2.66
CA GLN A 514 -7.50 3.10 -3.57
C GLN A 514 -6.90 4.51 -3.59
N ASP A 515 -7.23 5.27 -4.63
CA ASP A 515 -7.03 6.72 -4.65
C ASP A 515 -8.37 7.41 -4.44
N GLY A 516 -8.38 8.51 -3.67
CA GLY A 516 -9.59 9.29 -3.47
C GLY A 516 -9.46 10.34 -2.39
N PHE A 517 -10.58 11.03 -2.16
CA PHE A 517 -10.75 11.95 -1.07
C PHE A 517 -11.15 11.21 0.21
N ALA A 518 -10.46 11.50 1.30
CA ALA A 518 -10.84 11.09 2.65
C ALA A 518 -10.74 12.28 3.61
N TRP A 519 -11.44 12.18 4.75
CA TRP A 519 -11.29 13.17 5.81
C TRP A 519 -9.99 12.91 6.58
N HIS A 520 -9.12 13.89 6.64
CA HIS A 520 -7.81 13.81 7.28
C HIS A 520 -7.43 15.21 7.80
N ASP A 521 -6.92 15.29 9.04
CA ASP A 521 -6.53 16.55 9.70
C ASP A 521 -7.57 17.67 9.68
N GLY A 522 -8.85 17.32 9.84
CA GLY A 522 -9.94 18.29 9.89
C GLY A 522 -10.31 18.90 8.53
N GLY A 523 -9.83 18.30 7.43
CA GLY A 523 -10.17 18.67 6.06
C GLY A 523 -10.41 17.46 5.16
N LEU A 524 -10.88 17.73 3.94
CA LEU A 524 -10.98 16.72 2.89
C LEU A 524 -9.67 16.73 2.08
N THR A 525 -8.98 15.60 2.08
CA THR A 525 -7.66 15.45 1.45
C THR A 525 -7.73 14.38 0.38
N TYR A 526 -7.19 14.66 -0.80
CA TYR A 526 -7.02 13.65 -1.86
C TYR A 526 -5.67 12.96 -1.68
N GLY A 527 -5.67 11.63 -1.74
CA GLY A 527 -4.44 10.87 -1.69
C GLY A 527 -4.70 9.39 -1.82
N THR A 528 -3.72 8.60 -1.39
CA THR A 528 -3.80 7.16 -1.33
C THR A 528 -4.48 6.73 -0.04
N LEU A 529 -5.36 5.74 -0.18
CA LEU A 529 -6.30 5.33 0.86
C LEU A 529 -6.15 3.85 1.14
N MET A 530 -6.41 3.50 2.40
CA MET A 530 -6.57 2.13 2.83
C MET A 530 -7.96 1.96 3.44
N ASN A 531 -8.75 1.05 2.87
CA ASN A 531 -10.16 0.88 3.21
C ASN A 531 -10.94 2.21 3.20
N GLY A 532 -10.72 3.02 2.16
CA GLY A 532 -11.40 4.31 1.96
C GLY A 532 -11.01 5.40 2.95
N ARG A 533 -9.94 5.21 3.74
CA ARG A 533 -9.53 6.12 4.82
C ARG A 533 -8.02 6.36 4.81
N MET A 534 -7.62 7.40 5.54
CA MET A 534 -6.24 7.70 5.90
C MET A 534 -6.08 7.54 7.42
N ALA A 535 -4.89 7.17 7.88
CA ALA A 535 -4.57 7.11 9.29
C ALA A 535 -4.89 8.46 9.98
N PRO A 536 -5.35 8.45 11.24
CA PRO A 536 -5.56 7.30 12.13
C PRO A 536 -6.94 6.64 11.98
N SER A 537 -7.73 7.03 10.96
CA SER A 537 -9.10 6.53 10.81
C SER A 537 -9.16 5.15 10.15
N VAL A 538 -8.05 4.64 9.61
CA VAL A 538 -8.00 3.30 9.02
C VAL A 538 -8.29 2.25 10.09
N PRO A 539 -9.21 1.30 9.82
CA PRO A 539 -9.59 0.29 10.81
C PRO A 539 -8.44 -0.63 11.20
N THR A 540 -8.29 -0.88 12.50
CA THR A 540 -7.30 -1.82 13.04
C THR A 540 -7.81 -3.25 12.89
N LEU A 541 -7.00 -4.15 12.33
CA LEU A 541 -7.31 -5.56 12.18
C LEU A 541 -7.09 -6.28 13.53
N MET A 542 -8.15 -6.85 14.10
CA MET A 542 -8.08 -7.49 15.42
C MET A 542 -7.93 -9.00 15.32
N VAL A 543 -6.89 -9.54 15.94
CA VAL A 543 -6.62 -10.98 16.00
C VAL A 543 -6.47 -11.47 17.43
N THR A 544 -6.61 -12.76 17.63
CA THR A 544 -6.25 -13.43 18.89
C THR A 544 -5.02 -14.29 18.66
N GLU A 545 -4.15 -14.41 19.66
CA GLU A 545 -2.96 -15.25 19.56
C GLU A 545 -3.36 -16.70 19.19
N GLY A 546 -2.73 -17.23 18.15
CA GLY A 546 -3.02 -18.53 17.55
C GLY A 546 -3.97 -18.50 16.36
N ASP A 547 -4.68 -17.39 16.10
CA ASP A 547 -5.60 -17.28 14.97
C ASP A 547 -4.86 -17.55 13.64
N ARG A 548 -5.50 -18.33 12.77
CA ARG A 548 -5.11 -18.45 11.37
C ARG A 548 -5.79 -17.35 10.59
N VAL A 549 -5.01 -16.44 10.03
CA VAL A 549 -5.51 -15.22 9.41
C VAL A 549 -5.37 -15.31 7.90
N ARG A 550 -6.44 -14.98 7.19
CA ARG A 550 -6.43 -14.72 5.75
C ARG A 550 -6.72 -13.26 5.49
N VAL A 551 -5.90 -12.63 4.66
CA VAL A 551 -6.09 -11.25 4.21
C VAL A 551 -6.19 -11.23 2.69
N ARG A 552 -7.26 -10.62 2.17
CA ARG A 552 -7.37 -10.28 0.76
C ARG A 552 -6.97 -8.83 0.56
N ILE A 553 -5.86 -8.59 -0.14
CA ILE A 553 -5.36 -7.25 -0.44
C ILE A 553 -5.70 -6.94 -1.90
N VAL A 554 -6.38 -5.83 -2.15
CA VAL A 554 -6.90 -5.49 -3.49
C VAL A 554 -6.54 -4.05 -3.83
N ASN A 555 -5.78 -3.86 -4.90
CA ASN A 555 -5.43 -2.54 -5.39
C ASN A 555 -6.37 -2.12 -6.52
N ARG A 556 -7.24 -1.15 -6.21
CA ARG A 556 -8.16 -0.47 -7.14
C ARG A 556 -7.68 0.93 -7.53
N GLY A 557 -6.50 1.32 -7.03
CA GLY A 557 -5.81 2.56 -7.38
C GLY A 557 -4.93 2.42 -8.61
N ILE A 558 -4.18 3.49 -8.89
CA ILE A 558 -3.32 3.61 -10.07
C ILE A 558 -1.83 3.51 -9.73
N MET A 559 -1.46 3.40 -8.46
CA MET A 559 -0.07 3.31 -8.01
C MET A 559 0.25 1.94 -7.43
N ASP A 560 1.53 1.56 -7.44
CA ASP A 560 2.02 0.40 -6.71
C ASP A 560 2.02 0.65 -5.21
N HIS A 561 1.67 -0.39 -4.45
CA HIS A 561 1.66 -0.37 -2.99
C HIS A 561 2.41 -1.59 -2.44
N PRO A 562 3.70 -1.44 -2.07
CA PRO A 562 4.46 -2.47 -1.37
C PRO A 562 3.98 -2.57 0.07
N MET A 563 3.04 -3.46 0.35
CA MET A 563 2.44 -3.62 1.68
C MET A 563 3.36 -4.40 2.61
N HIS A 564 3.72 -3.82 3.76
CA HIS A 564 4.62 -4.38 4.74
C HIS A 564 3.93 -4.56 6.10
N LEU A 565 3.81 -5.82 6.54
CA LEU A 565 3.32 -6.19 7.86
C LEU A 565 4.52 -6.44 8.80
N HIS A 566 4.57 -5.71 9.91
CA HIS A 566 5.60 -5.90 10.93
C HIS A 566 5.38 -7.20 11.74
N GLY A 567 6.48 -7.73 12.29
CA GLY A 567 6.49 -8.83 13.25
C GLY A 567 6.01 -10.19 12.71
N HIS A 568 5.64 -10.26 11.43
CA HIS A 568 5.14 -11.46 10.77
C HIS A 568 5.65 -11.52 9.32
N ARG A 569 5.67 -12.72 8.76
CA ARG A 569 5.68 -12.94 7.31
C ARG A 569 4.36 -13.56 6.88
N VAL A 570 3.98 -13.33 5.63
CA VAL A 570 2.79 -13.89 5.01
C VAL A 570 3.16 -14.90 3.92
N LEU A 571 2.32 -15.92 3.75
CA LEU A 571 2.36 -16.84 2.63
C LEU A 571 1.37 -16.37 1.56
N VAL A 572 1.84 -16.18 0.34
CA VAL A 572 0.98 -15.83 -0.81
C VAL A 572 0.29 -17.08 -1.35
N LEU A 573 -1.05 -17.09 -1.33
CA LEU A 573 -1.87 -18.19 -1.85
C LEU A 573 -2.26 -18.00 -3.31
N SER A 574 -2.61 -16.78 -3.70
CA SER A 574 -3.06 -16.47 -5.06
C SER A 574 -2.82 -15.01 -5.42
N ARG A 575 -2.75 -14.73 -6.73
CA ARG A 575 -2.76 -13.39 -7.31
C ARG A 575 -3.83 -13.33 -8.41
N ASN A 576 -4.75 -12.37 -8.35
CA ASN A 576 -5.86 -12.21 -9.31
C ASN A 576 -6.66 -13.51 -9.48
N GLY A 577 -6.94 -14.20 -8.37
CA GLY A 577 -7.61 -15.51 -8.36
C GLY A 577 -6.79 -16.67 -8.93
N THR A 578 -5.57 -16.44 -9.42
CA THR A 578 -4.66 -17.49 -9.89
C THR A 578 -3.85 -18.03 -8.71
N PRO A 579 -4.00 -19.32 -8.34
CA PRO A 579 -3.26 -19.90 -7.23
C PRO A 579 -1.75 -19.94 -7.47
N SER A 580 -0.98 -19.89 -6.38
CA SER A 580 0.45 -20.16 -6.39
C SER A 580 0.71 -21.61 -6.83
N THR A 581 1.63 -21.78 -7.79
CA THR A 581 2.00 -23.08 -8.35
C THR A 581 3.47 -23.43 -8.18
N GLY A 582 4.31 -22.44 -7.83
CA GLY A 582 5.72 -22.63 -7.52
C GLY A 582 5.98 -23.13 -6.10
N GLY A 583 7.16 -22.83 -5.58
CA GLY A 583 7.48 -23.02 -4.17
C GLY A 583 6.64 -22.08 -3.27
N PRO A 584 6.48 -22.38 -1.97
CA PRO A 584 5.79 -21.49 -1.04
C PRO A 584 6.42 -20.09 -1.04
N TRP A 585 5.68 -19.10 -1.50
CA TRP A 585 6.15 -17.72 -1.53
C TRP A 585 5.86 -17.03 -0.20
N TRP A 586 6.87 -17.03 0.67
CA TRP A 586 6.91 -16.26 1.90
C TRP A 586 7.50 -14.88 1.68
N THR A 587 6.87 -13.86 2.23
CA THR A 587 7.28 -12.45 2.12
C THR A 587 6.77 -11.66 3.31
N ASP A 588 7.49 -10.62 3.72
CA ASP A 588 6.97 -9.60 4.65
C ASP A 588 6.60 -8.30 3.93
N THR A 589 6.99 -8.13 2.66
CA THR A 589 6.72 -6.93 1.88
C THR A 589 6.23 -7.27 0.48
N LEU A 590 4.91 -7.19 0.29
CA LEU A 590 4.24 -7.60 -0.94
C LEU A 590 3.94 -6.41 -1.84
N ASN A 591 4.54 -6.34 -3.03
CA ASN A 591 4.16 -5.34 -4.03
C ASN A 591 2.79 -5.65 -4.64
N VAL A 592 1.80 -4.80 -4.36
CA VAL A 592 0.46 -4.86 -4.93
C VAL A 592 0.31 -3.77 -5.98
N GLY A 593 0.49 -4.13 -7.25
CA GLY A 593 0.37 -3.21 -8.37
C GLY A 593 -1.08 -2.90 -8.77
N PRO A 594 -1.31 -1.89 -9.64
CA PRO A 594 -2.64 -1.47 -10.06
C PRO A 594 -3.49 -2.62 -10.63
N GLY A 595 -4.68 -2.81 -10.07
CA GLY A 595 -5.60 -3.88 -10.45
C GLY A 595 -5.14 -5.29 -10.08
N GLN A 596 -4.18 -5.42 -9.15
CA GLN A 596 -3.85 -6.70 -8.57
C GLN A 596 -4.67 -6.97 -7.30
N SER A 597 -5.03 -8.22 -7.11
CA SER A 597 -5.53 -8.76 -5.84
C SER A 597 -4.62 -9.90 -5.40
N PHE A 598 -4.40 -10.01 -4.10
CA PHE A 598 -3.68 -11.12 -3.49
C PHE A 598 -4.47 -11.70 -2.34
N GLU A 599 -4.39 -13.01 -2.17
CA GLU A 599 -4.79 -13.69 -0.94
C GLU A 599 -3.52 -14.14 -0.24
N VAL A 600 -3.34 -13.66 0.99
CA VAL A 600 -2.20 -14.01 1.84
C VAL A 600 -2.67 -14.56 3.16
N VAL A 601 -1.83 -15.40 3.78
CA VAL A 601 -2.14 -16.02 5.08
C VAL A 601 -0.96 -15.97 6.02
N PHE A 602 -1.24 -15.85 7.31
CA PHE A 602 -0.26 -15.95 8.38
C PHE A 602 -0.91 -16.50 9.65
N THR A 603 -0.08 -16.90 10.61
CA THR A 603 -0.51 -17.26 11.96
C THR A 603 -0.26 -16.07 12.86
N ALA A 604 -1.23 -15.70 13.70
CA ALA A 604 -1.05 -14.67 14.71
C ALA A 604 -0.26 -15.24 15.91
N ASP A 605 1.06 -15.44 15.76
CA ASP A 605 1.94 -16.07 16.76
C ASP A 605 2.97 -15.12 17.41
N ASN A 606 2.95 -13.83 17.05
CA ASN A 606 3.79 -12.80 17.64
C ASN A 606 2.92 -11.70 18.29
N PRO A 607 2.53 -11.86 19.57
CA PRO A 607 1.65 -10.90 20.25
C PRO A 607 2.17 -9.48 20.22
N GLY A 608 1.27 -8.52 19.99
CA GLY A 608 1.65 -7.11 19.93
C GLY A 608 0.58 -6.22 19.33
N ILE A 609 0.96 -4.97 19.08
CA ILE A 609 0.27 -4.05 18.19
C ILE A 609 1.26 -3.70 17.09
N TRP A 610 0.99 -4.20 15.89
CA TRP A 610 1.90 -4.18 14.76
C TRP A 610 1.43 -3.22 13.70
N MET A 611 2.34 -2.47 13.10
CA MET A 611 2.02 -1.66 11.94
C MET A 611 1.93 -2.54 10.68
N ASP A 612 0.96 -2.25 9.83
CA ASP A 612 0.90 -2.71 8.44
C ASP A 612 0.74 -1.48 7.55
N HIS A 613 1.71 -1.24 6.67
CA HIS A 613 1.75 0.01 5.93
C HIS A 613 2.28 -0.15 4.50
N CYS A 614 1.96 0.83 3.66
CA CYS A 614 2.60 0.95 2.36
C CYS A 614 4.06 1.37 2.57
N HIS A 615 5.01 0.60 2.05
CA HIS A 615 6.44 0.86 2.17
C HIS A 615 6.97 1.85 1.11
N ASN A 616 6.09 2.40 0.28
CA ASN A 616 6.32 3.74 -0.26
C ASN A 616 6.13 4.72 0.90
N LEU A 617 7.24 5.22 1.45
CA LEU A 617 7.25 5.99 2.68
C LEU A 617 6.51 7.34 2.57
N GLU A 618 6.39 7.92 1.37
CA GLU A 618 5.55 9.09 1.15
C GLU A 618 4.06 8.75 1.31
N HIS A 619 3.64 7.58 0.79
CA HIS A 619 2.27 7.11 0.99
C HIS A 619 1.99 6.79 2.47
N ALA A 620 2.95 6.19 3.18
CA ALA A 620 2.83 5.96 4.63
C ALA A 620 2.68 7.27 5.40
N ALA A 621 3.55 8.26 5.13
CA ALA A 621 3.48 9.58 5.75
C ALA A 621 2.17 10.31 5.43
N ALA A 622 1.59 10.09 4.25
CA ALA A 622 0.28 10.61 3.86
C ALA A 622 -0.92 9.84 4.45
N GLY A 623 -0.69 8.77 5.22
CA GLY A 623 -1.71 8.05 5.97
C GLY A 623 -2.07 6.65 5.46
N MET A 624 -1.29 6.03 4.56
CA MET A 624 -1.42 4.60 4.22
C MET A 624 -0.82 3.68 5.29
N VAL A 625 -1.36 3.80 6.50
CA VAL A 625 -0.96 3.04 7.68
C VAL A 625 -2.20 2.42 8.30
N MET A 626 -2.12 1.14 8.62
CA MET A 626 -3.06 0.43 9.49
C MET A 626 -2.30 -0.34 10.56
N HIS A 627 -3.05 -0.97 11.46
CA HIS A 627 -2.48 -1.80 12.51
C HIS A 627 -3.13 -3.18 12.52
N LEU A 628 -2.34 -4.18 12.89
CA LEU A 628 -2.78 -5.50 13.34
C LEU A 628 -2.60 -5.55 14.86
N ALA A 629 -3.69 -5.69 15.62
CA ALA A 629 -3.64 -5.68 17.07
C ALA A 629 -4.16 -6.99 17.67
N TYR A 630 -3.44 -7.48 18.67
CA TYR A 630 -3.83 -8.68 19.40
C TYR A 630 -4.82 -8.34 20.51
N THR A 631 -5.89 -9.12 20.62
CA THR A 631 -6.82 -9.03 21.75
C THR A 631 -6.06 -9.21 23.07
N GLY A 632 -6.37 -8.37 24.06
CA GLY A 632 -5.69 -8.37 25.36
C GLY A 632 -4.36 -7.59 25.41
N VAL A 633 -3.78 -7.19 24.27
CA VAL A 633 -2.59 -6.35 24.24
C VAL A 633 -2.97 -4.87 24.27
N HIS A 634 -2.25 -4.06 25.05
CA HIS A 634 -2.47 -2.61 25.17
C HIS A 634 -1.15 -1.84 25.16
N ALA A 635 -1.16 -0.66 24.55
CA ALA A 635 -0.03 0.27 24.50
C ALA A 635 0.21 0.94 25.86
#